data_AF-A0A3M7NCY6-F1
#
_entry.id   AF-A0A3M7NCY6-F1
#
_cell.length_a   1.000
_cell.length_b   1.000
_cell.length_c   1.000
_cell.angle_alpha   90.00
_cell.angle_beta   90.00
_cell.angle_gamma   90.00
#
_symmetry.space_group_name_H-M   'P 1'
#
loop_
_entity.id
_entity.type
_entity.pdbx_description
1 polymer ?
#
loop_
_entity_poly.entity_id
_entity_poly.type
_entity_poly.pdbx_seq_one_letter_code
_entity_poly.pdbx_strand_id
1 'polypeptide(L)'
;MANTGMEPRGRREDLPGLRVPDIVDNTDAALEEIRYALDELHADGVTLFTRYGDGNYYLGHPKIRPIWEELDRRGAVVFVHPTHPVDTNLVSKILPQPMIDYPHETTRTAVDLITTDSLRKFQRCKIILSHGGGNLPYLARRPAIMLNDLGLTDMTPEHFIENARLFYYDLALVDSTFALPLLLKFALPDHILFGSDFPYAPEATVREFSREVGEAELSKQEHEKINRGNALKLFPRLSS
;
A
#
# COMPACT_ATOMS: atom_id res chain seq x y z
N MET A 1 -8.21 31.75 0.08
CA MET A 1 -7.43 31.56 1.32
C MET A 1 -8.19 30.56 2.18
N ALA A 2 -7.85 29.29 2.09
CA ALA A 2 -8.39 28.25 2.97
C ALA A 2 -7.17 27.52 3.54
N ASN A 3 -7.08 27.59 4.86
CA ASN A 3 -5.95 27.21 5.68
C ASN A 3 -6.03 25.70 5.94
N THR A 4 -5.27 24.87 5.21
CA THR A 4 -5.06 23.46 5.58
C THR A 4 -3.98 23.38 6.65
N GLY A 5 -4.24 24.02 7.79
CA GLY A 5 -3.44 23.91 8.99
C GLY A 5 -3.73 22.59 9.70
N MET A 6 -3.16 21.50 9.19
CA MET A 6 -2.70 20.43 10.07
C MET A 6 -1.18 20.52 10.13
N GLU A 7 -0.70 21.37 11.04
CA GLU A 7 0.65 21.23 11.59
C GLU A 7 0.83 19.80 12.17
N PRO A 8 2.04 19.24 12.13
CA PRO A 8 2.34 17.93 12.69
C PRO A 8 2.26 18.02 14.21
N ARG A 9 1.06 17.79 14.78
CA ARG A 9 0.93 17.52 16.20
C ARG A 9 1.59 16.17 16.48
N GLY A 10 2.44 16.17 17.50
CA GLY A 10 3.34 15.08 17.87
C GLY A 10 2.68 13.72 18.14
N ARG A 11 3.56 12.74 18.40
CA ARG A 11 3.29 11.31 18.60
C ARG A 11 1.88 11.04 19.15
N ARG A 12 1.08 10.37 18.32
CA ARG A 12 -0.11 9.65 18.75
C ARG A 12 0.29 8.18 18.88
N GLU A 13 0.27 7.68 20.11
CA GLU A 13 0.72 6.34 20.52
C GLU A 13 -0.31 5.22 20.25
N ASP A 14 -1.38 5.51 19.51
CA ASP A 14 -2.59 4.68 19.43
C ASP A 14 -2.88 4.04 18.06
N LEU A 15 -1.90 3.98 17.14
CA LEU A 15 -2.03 3.26 15.87
C LEU A 15 -1.06 2.06 15.78
N PRO A 16 -1.52 0.85 15.40
CA PRO A 16 -0.65 -0.26 15.05
C PRO A 16 0.02 0.05 13.70
N GLY A 17 1.11 0.81 13.75
CA GLY A 17 1.92 1.20 12.59
C GLY A 17 2.61 2.54 12.85
N LEU A 18 3.93 2.51 13.03
CA LEU A 18 4.72 3.73 13.24
C LEU A 18 4.91 4.47 11.91
N ARG A 19 4.65 5.78 11.92
CA ARG A 19 5.01 6.66 10.81
C ARG A 19 6.52 6.89 10.83
N VAL A 20 7.22 6.38 9.81
CA VAL A 20 8.65 6.62 9.62
C VAL A 20 8.89 8.10 9.27
N PRO A 21 9.97 8.74 9.76
CA PRO A 21 10.42 10.06 9.29
C PRO A 21 10.60 10.12 7.76
N ASP A 22 10.82 11.31 7.20
CA ASP A 22 11.09 11.45 5.77
C ASP A 22 12.26 10.55 5.35
N ILE A 23 11.99 9.61 4.45
CA ILE A 23 12.94 8.56 4.09
C ILE A 23 13.91 8.96 2.97
N VAL A 24 13.68 10.13 2.34
CA VAL A 24 14.48 10.64 1.22
C VAL A 24 15.44 11.74 1.67
N ASP A 25 14.93 12.71 2.43
CA ASP A 25 15.72 13.87 2.87
C ASP A 25 16.38 13.64 4.23
N ASN A 26 15.93 12.63 4.99
CA ASN A 26 16.50 12.27 6.29
C ASN A 26 16.65 10.74 6.46
N THR A 27 17.24 10.09 5.46
CA THR A 27 17.38 8.63 5.38
C THR A 27 18.04 8.01 6.61
N ASP A 28 19.08 8.61 7.19
CA ASP A 28 19.76 8.06 8.37
C ASP A 28 18.83 8.03 9.60
N ALA A 29 18.09 9.12 9.86
CA ALA A 29 17.11 9.17 10.94
C ALA A 29 15.94 8.19 10.69
N ALA A 30 15.51 8.03 9.44
CA ALA A 30 14.50 7.03 9.09
C ALA A 30 14.99 5.60 9.37
N LEU A 31 16.24 5.28 9.05
CA LEU A 31 16.84 3.97 9.35
C LEU A 31 16.98 3.74 10.85
N GLU A 32 17.36 4.75 11.63
CA GLU A 32 17.39 4.67 13.09
C GLU A 32 15.99 4.41 13.68
N GLU A 33 14.96 5.12 13.21
CA GLU A 33 13.60 4.92 13.69
C GLU A 33 13.06 3.53 13.29
N ILE A 34 13.34 3.06 12.07
CA ILE A 34 12.96 1.70 11.64
C ILE A 34 13.59 0.65 12.57
N ARG A 35 14.86 0.81 12.94
CA ARG A 35 15.54 -0.08 13.90
C ARG A 35 14.86 -0.02 15.26
N TYR A 36 14.65 1.18 15.80
CA TYR A 36 14.00 1.35 17.09
C TYR A 36 12.59 0.75 17.12
N ALA A 37 11.79 0.99 16.08
CA ALA A 37 10.42 0.49 15.99
C ALA A 37 10.34 -1.04 15.96
N LEU A 38 11.18 -1.68 15.15
CA LEU A 38 11.12 -3.12 14.94
C LEU A 38 11.87 -3.88 16.04
N ASP A 39 13.01 -3.36 16.48
CA ASP A 39 13.91 -4.07 17.38
C ASP A 39 13.56 -3.80 18.86
N GLU A 40 13.20 -2.56 19.22
CA GLU A 40 12.90 -2.16 20.62
C GLU A 40 11.41 -2.10 20.94
N LEU A 41 10.59 -1.53 20.04
CA LEU A 41 9.12 -1.46 20.25
C LEU A 41 8.38 -2.72 19.77
N HIS A 42 9.08 -3.61 19.06
CA HIS A 42 8.53 -4.85 18.50
C HIS A 42 7.29 -4.62 17.61
N ALA A 43 7.29 -3.53 16.84
CA ALA A 43 6.26 -3.29 15.84
C ALA A 43 6.22 -4.44 14.81
N ASP A 44 5.02 -4.86 14.40
CA ASP A 44 4.87 -5.97 13.45
C ASP A 44 5.14 -5.57 11.98
N GLY A 45 5.44 -4.30 11.73
CA GLY A 45 5.70 -3.75 10.41
C GLY A 45 5.87 -2.22 10.43
N VAL A 46 6.01 -1.63 9.26
CA VAL A 46 6.14 -0.17 9.07
C VAL A 46 5.12 0.34 8.06
N THR A 47 4.74 1.61 8.20
CA THR A 47 3.93 2.32 7.20
C THR A 47 4.81 3.27 6.40
N LEU A 48 4.76 3.16 5.07
CA LEU A 48 5.37 4.10 4.15
C LEU A 48 4.30 4.81 3.31
N PHE A 49 4.55 6.06 2.94
CA PHE A 49 3.72 6.75 1.96
C PHE A 49 4.11 6.40 0.52
N THR A 50 3.18 6.56 -0.42
CA THR A 50 3.39 6.27 -1.85
C THR A 50 4.53 7.05 -2.48
N ARG A 51 4.86 8.24 -1.96
CA ARG A 51 6.01 9.06 -2.37
C ARG A 51 6.47 9.98 -1.25
N TYR A 52 7.66 10.56 -1.42
CA TYR A 52 8.29 11.47 -0.45
C TYR A 52 8.87 12.71 -1.12
N GLY A 53 9.19 13.73 -0.31
CA GLY A 53 9.75 15.01 -0.75
C GLY A 53 8.87 15.80 -1.72
N ASP A 54 9.48 16.82 -2.35
CA ASP A 54 8.82 17.70 -3.33
C ASP A 54 8.83 17.14 -4.77
N GLY A 55 9.55 16.03 -4.98
CA GLY A 55 9.68 15.35 -6.27
C GLY A 55 8.78 14.12 -6.41
N ASN A 56 8.86 13.49 -7.58
CA ASN A 56 8.24 12.18 -7.85
C ASN A 56 9.12 11.04 -7.28
N TYR A 57 9.47 11.10 -5.99
CA TYR A 57 10.22 10.04 -5.32
C TYR A 57 9.26 8.95 -4.83
N TYR A 58 8.72 8.18 -5.78
CA TYR A 58 7.95 6.96 -5.51
C TYR A 58 8.86 5.86 -4.96
N LEU A 59 8.26 4.80 -4.39
CA LEU A 59 8.99 3.82 -3.59
C LEU A 59 10.03 2.99 -4.35
N GLY A 60 9.97 2.91 -5.68
CA GLY A 60 11.02 2.29 -6.51
C GLY A 60 12.22 3.21 -6.80
N HIS A 61 12.15 4.48 -6.40
CA HIS A 61 13.21 5.45 -6.67
C HIS A 61 14.55 5.06 -6.00
N PRO A 62 15.72 5.20 -6.68
CA PRO A 62 17.01 4.76 -6.16
C PRO A 62 17.40 5.34 -4.79
N LYS A 63 16.94 6.55 -4.45
CA LYS A 63 17.19 7.16 -3.13
C LYS A 63 16.56 6.38 -1.96
N ILE A 64 15.50 5.62 -2.22
CA ILE A 64 14.78 4.85 -1.19
C ILE A 64 15.40 3.46 -1.00
N ARG A 65 16.31 3.05 -1.89
CA ARG A 65 17.00 1.76 -1.84
C ARG A 65 17.56 1.40 -0.44
N PRO A 66 18.24 2.29 0.32
CA PRO A 66 18.75 1.94 1.65
C PRO A 66 17.65 1.52 2.64
N ILE A 67 16.47 2.12 2.51
CA ILE A 67 15.30 1.80 3.34
C ILE A 67 14.82 0.38 3.01
N TRP A 68 14.70 0.07 1.72
CA TRP A 68 14.31 -1.28 1.29
C TRP A 68 15.33 -2.34 1.69
N GLU A 69 16.62 -2.05 1.60
CA GLU A 69 17.68 -2.96 2.06
C GLU A 69 17.53 -3.30 3.56
N GLU A 70 17.22 -2.31 4.40
CA GLU A 70 17.04 -2.52 5.84
C GLU A 70 15.73 -3.27 6.19
N LEU A 71 14.64 -2.96 5.48
CA LEU A 71 13.36 -3.64 5.65
C LEU A 71 13.42 -5.10 5.15
N ASP A 72 14.10 -5.35 4.02
CA ASP A 72 14.26 -6.68 3.45
C ASP A 72 15.12 -7.57 4.33
N ARG A 73 16.21 -7.01 4.88
CA ARG A 73 17.06 -7.70 5.86
C ARG A 73 16.26 -8.28 7.03
N ARG A 74 15.20 -7.59 7.44
CA ARG A 74 14.26 -8.03 8.51
C ARG A 74 13.09 -8.88 8.00
N GLY A 75 12.84 -8.91 6.69
CA GLY A 75 11.62 -9.49 6.15
C GLY A 75 10.37 -8.76 6.66
N ALA A 76 10.45 -7.43 6.76
CA ALA A 76 9.41 -6.62 7.36
C ALA A 76 8.12 -6.62 6.52
N VAL A 77 6.98 -6.46 7.19
CA VAL A 77 5.72 -6.12 6.54
C VAL A 77 5.66 -4.60 6.36
N VAL A 78 5.36 -4.16 5.14
CA VAL A 78 5.30 -2.74 4.76
C VAL A 78 3.89 -2.43 4.29
N PHE A 79 3.21 -1.56 5.02
CA PHE A 79 1.93 -1.01 4.61
C PHE A 79 2.15 0.29 3.82
N VAL A 80 1.70 0.31 2.57
CA VAL A 80 1.86 1.47 1.68
C VAL A 80 0.55 2.24 1.65
N HIS A 81 0.54 3.36 2.37
CA HIS A 81 -0.59 4.29 2.42
C HIS A 81 -0.42 5.41 1.38
N PRO A 82 -1.47 5.84 0.69
CA PRO A 82 -1.35 6.93 -0.26
C PRO A 82 -1.05 8.27 0.44
N THR A 83 -0.35 9.12 -0.27
CA THR A 83 -0.29 10.56 0.00
C THR A 83 -0.63 11.32 -1.26
N HIS A 84 -0.72 12.65 -1.19
CA HIS A 84 -1.01 13.50 -2.33
C HIS A 84 0.04 13.35 -3.45
N PRO A 85 -0.33 13.49 -4.73
CA PRO A 85 0.64 13.68 -5.82
C PRO A 85 1.46 14.96 -5.65
N VAL A 86 2.52 15.11 -6.46
CA VAL A 86 3.34 16.34 -6.49
C VAL A 86 2.49 17.55 -6.87
N ASP A 87 1.67 17.42 -7.92
CA ASP A 87 0.69 18.45 -8.27
C ASP A 87 -0.58 18.30 -7.42
N THR A 88 -0.79 19.23 -6.49
CA THR A 88 -1.95 19.21 -5.60
C THR A 88 -3.10 20.10 -6.07
N ASN A 89 -3.06 20.58 -7.31
CA ASN A 89 -4.17 21.36 -7.86
C ASN A 89 -5.42 20.48 -7.99
N LEU A 90 -6.52 20.95 -7.38
CA LEU A 90 -7.78 20.23 -7.44
C LEU A 90 -8.41 20.35 -8.82
N VAL A 91 -8.83 19.22 -9.39
CA VAL A 91 -9.65 19.19 -10.62
C VAL A 91 -10.98 19.91 -10.39
N SER A 92 -11.56 19.75 -9.19
CA SER A 92 -12.77 20.42 -8.75
C SER A 92 -12.74 20.65 -7.24
N LYS A 93 -13.35 21.73 -6.77
CA LYS A 93 -13.41 22.05 -5.33
C LYS A 93 -14.10 20.98 -4.47
N ILE A 94 -14.97 20.17 -5.07
CA ILE A 94 -15.68 19.08 -4.39
C ILE A 94 -14.98 17.71 -4.52
N LEU A 95 -13.84 17.66 -5.21
CA LEU A 95 -13.04 16.45 -5.40
C LEU A 95 -11.69 16.61 -4.71
N PRO A 96 -11.61 16.47 -3.38
CA PRO A 96 -10.34 16.42 -2.69
C PRO A 96 -9.58 15.14 -3.05
N GLN A 97 -8.26 15.19 -2.89
CA GLN A 97 -7.32 14.16 -3.35
C GLN A 97 -7.62 12.72 -2.87
N PRO A 98 -8.12 12.49 -1.63
CA PRO A 98 -8.46 11.13 -1.20
C PRO A 98 -9.49 10.42 -2.07
N MET A 99 -10.35 11.16 -2.78
CA MET A 99 -11.44 10.57 -3.55
C MET A 99 -10.97 9.75 -4.75
N ILE A 100 -9.92 10.20 -5.44
CA ILE A 100 -9.48 9.61 -6.71
C ILE A 100 -7.94 9.61 -6.82
N ASP A 101 -7.28 10.68 -6.41
CA ASP A 101 -5.82 10.80 -6.60
C ASP A 101 -5.05 9.83 -5.70
N TYR A 102 -5.52 9.57 -4.49
CA TYR A 102 -4.84 8.67 -3.55
C TYR A 102 -4.77 7.21 -4.08
N PRO A 103 -5.88 6.58 -4.52
CA PRO A 103 -5.81 5.30 -5.24
C PRO A 103 -4.93 5.34 -6.50
N HIS A 104 -4.88 6.46 -7.22
CA HIS A 104 -3.95 6.63 -8.34
C HIS A 104 -2.49 6.61 -7.89
N GLU A 105 -2.15 7.27 -6.78
CA GLU A 105 -0.81 7.28 -6.21
C GLU A 105 -0.37 5.89 -5.75
N THR A 106 -1.27 5.09 -5.15
CA THR A 106 -1.00 3.68 -4.83
C THR A 106 -0.65 2.90 -6.10
N THR A 107 -1.42 3.11 -7.17
CA THR A 107 -1.16 2.46 -8.47
C THR A 107 0.20 2.86 -9.04
N ARG A 108 0.53 4.16 -9.00
CA ARG A 108 1.81 4.69 -9.50
C ARG A 108 2.99 4.09 -8.75
N THR A 109 2.95 4.07 -7.42
CA THR A 109 4.05 3.49 -6.62
C THR A 109 4.18 1.98 -6.85
N ALA A 110 3.07 1.26 -7.00
CA ALA A 110 3.12 -0.18 -7.29
C ALA A 110 3.74 -0.46 -8.66
N VAL A 111 3.34 0.29 -9.70
CA VAL A 111 3.94 0.19 -11.03
C VAL A 111 5.43 0.55 -10.97
N ASP A 112 5.81 1.60 -10.25
CA ASP A 112 7.20 2.01 -10.07
C ASP A 112 8.05 0.92 -9.39
N LEU A 113 7.54 0.28 -8.33
CA LEU A 113 8.20 -0.85 -7.68
C LEU A 113 8.39 -2.06 -8.61
N ILE A 114 7.43 -2.32 -9.50
CA ILE A 114 7.54 -3.40 -10.49
C ILE A 114 8.59 -3.04 -11.54
N THR A 115 8.50 -1.86 -12.16
CA THR A 115 9.36 -1.47 -13.29
C THR A 115 10.82 -1.23 -12.89
N THR A 116 11.06 -0.83 -11.64
CA THR A 116 12.42 -0.67 -11.05
C THR A 116 13.03 -1.98 -10.56
N ASP A 117 12.30 -3.08 -10.69
CA ASP A 117 12.67 -4.40 -10.20
C ASP A 117 12.88 -4.46 -8.67
N SER A 118 12.17 -3.61 -7.93
CA SER A 118 12.34 -3.53 -6.48
C SER A 118 11.78 -4.79 -5.80
N LEU A 119 10.66 -5.32 -6.28
CA LEU A 119 10.06 -6.54 -5.71
C LEU A 119 10.97 -7.77 -5.77
N ARG A 120 11.77 -7.94 -6.85
CA ARG A 120 12.70 -9.07 -6.94
C ARG A 120 14.02 -8.81 -6.22
N LYS A 121 14.39 -7.54 -6.00
CA LYS A 121 15.55 -7.19 -5.18
C LYS A 121 15.27 -7.38 -3.69
N PHE A 122 14.03 -7.12 -3.26
CA PHE A 122 13.61 -7.10 -1.86
C PHE A 122 12.48 -8.12 -1.59
N GLN A 123 12.76 -9.40 -1.86
CA GLN A 123 11.76 -10.48 -1.85
C GLN A 123 11.28 -10.90 -0.46
N ARG A 124 12.03 -10.54 0.59
CA ARG A 124 11.67 -10.88 1.97
C ARG A 124 10.62 -9.91 2.51
N CYS A 125 10.61 -8.67 2.03
CA CYS A 125 9.55 -7.72 2.34
C CYS A 125 8.19 -8.22 1.88
N LYS A 126 7.16 -7.98 2.70
CA LYS A 126 5.76 -8.21 2.34
C LYS A 126 5.06 -6.86 2.24
N ILE A 127 4.65 -6.48 1.03
CA ILE A 127 4.11 -5.15 0.77
C ILE A 127 2.59 -5.23 0.66
N ILE A 128 1.89 -4.49 1.50
CA ILE A 128 0.44 -4.30 1.49
C ILE A 128 0.13 -2.97 0.82
N LEU A 129 -0.70 -2.98 -0.22
CA LEU A 129 -1.16 -1.78 -0.90
C LEU A 129 -2.56 -1.39 -0.42
N SER A 130 -2.69 -0.13 0.00
CA SER A 130 -3.97 0.52 0.34
C SER A 130 -5.05 0.38 -0.72
N HIS A 131 -6.29 0.20 -0.26
CA HIS A 131 -7.51 0.41 -1.04
C HIS A 131 -7.56 -0.49 -2.29
N GLY A 132 -7.31 -1.78 -2.10
CA GLY A 132 -7.32 -2.77 -3.18
C GLY A 132 -6.18 -2.60 -4.17
N GLY A 133 -5.10 -1.88 -3.79
CA GLY A 133 -4.03 -1.52 -4.71
C GLY A 133 -4.39 -0.39 -5.67
N GLY A 134 -5.42 0.38 -5.32
CA GLY A 134 -6.01 1.39 -6.17
C GLY A 134 -6.53 0.78 -7.48
N ASN A 135 -6.00 1.26 -8.61
CA ASN A 135 -6.40 0.79 -9.93
C ASN A 135 -5.48 -0.28 -10.50
N LEU A 136 -4.46 -0.75 -9.76
CA LEU A 136 -3.50 -1.73 -10.27
C LEU A 136 -4.18 -3.00 -10.79
N PRO A 137 -5.12 -3.66 -10.08
CA PRO A 137 -5.74 -4.88 -10.58
C PRO A 137 -6.46 -4.72 -11.92
N TYR A 138 -7.03 -3.53 -12.15
CA TYR A 138 -7.72 -3.20 -13.40
C TYR A 138 -6.72 -2.83 -14.52
N LEU A 139 -5.68 -2.06 -14.18
CA LEU A 139 -4.78 -1.46 -15.17
C LEU A 139 -3.56 -2.31 -15.50
N ALA A 140 -3.13 -3.26 -14.67
CA ALA A 140 -1.80 -3.90 -14.73
C ALA A 140 -1.39 -4.43 -16.11
N ARG A 141 -2.34 -4.97 -16.91
CA ARG A 141 -2.05 -5.45 -18.28
C ARG A 141 -1.60 -4.35 -19.24
N ARG A 142 -2.08 -3.11 -19.03
CA ARG A 142 -1.76 -1.96 -19.89
C ARG A 142 -0.27 -1.61 -19.84
N PRO A 143 0.34 -1.25 -18.68
CA PRO A 143 1.78 -0.99 -18.63
C PRO A 143 2.59 -2.25 -18.95
N ALA A 144 2.14 -3.45 -18.57
CA ALA A 144 2.81 -4.71 -18.88
C ALA A 144 3.09 -4.88 -20.38
N ILE A 145 2.06 -4.68 -21.22
CA ILE A 145 2.17 -4.81 -22.68
C ILE A 145 2.84 -3.57 -23.28
N MET A 146 2.35 -2.36 -22.95
CA MET A 146 2.80 -1.15 -23.62
C MET A 146 4.28 -0.83 -23.36
N LEU A 147 4.78 -1.05 -22.14
CA LEU A 147 6.19 -0.80 -21.86
C LEU A 147 7.10 -1.76 -22.65
N ASN A 148 6.67 -3.01 -22.82
CA ASN A 148 7.41 -4.02 -23.58
C ASN A 148 7.37 -3.72 -25.09
N ASP A 149 6.18 -3.48 -25.66
CA ASP A 149 6.00 -3.16 -27.09
C ASP A 149 6.76 -1.90 -27.52
N LEU A 150 6.86 -0.91 -26.62
CA LEU A 150 7.60 0.33 -26.87
C LEU A 150 9.12 0.20 -26.59
N GLY A 151 9.60 -0.96 -26.15
CA GLY A 151 11.02 -1.17 -25.80
C GLY A 151 11.49 -0.34 -24.61
N LEU A 152 10.58 0.05 -23.72
CA LEU A 152 10.87 0.84 -22.51
C LEU A 152 11.31 -0.04 -21.33
N THR A 153 11.16 -1.36 -21.44
CA THR A 153 11.60 -2.34 -20.44
C THR A 153 11.90 -3.69 -21.10
N ASP A 154 12.88 -4.41 -20.57
CA ASP A 154 13.15 -5.80 -20.93
C ASP A 154 12.23 -6.79 -20.19
N MET A 155 11.41 -6.31 -19.25
CA MET A 155 10.43 -7.11 -18.54
C MET A 155 9.32 -7.58 -19.49
N THR A 156 9.03 -8.89 -19.49
CA THR A 156 7.91 -9.44 -20.26
C THR A 156 6.57 -9.06 -19.62
N PRO A 157 5.48 -8.98 -20.39
CA PRO A 157 4.16 -8.70 -19.85
C PRO A 157 3.73 -9.71 -18.77
N GLU A 158 4.04 -11.00 -18.96
CA GLU A 158 3.73 -12.07 -18.00
C GLU A 158 4.44 -11.81 -16.67
N HIS A 159 5.73 -11.47 -16.72
CA HIS A 159 6.54 -11.19 -15.53
C HIS A 159 6.05 -9.94 -14.80
N PHE A 160 5.63 -8.91 -15.53
CA PHE A 160 5.00 -7.73 -14.92
C PHE A 160 3.76 -8.13 -14.13
N ILE A 161 2.88 -8.94 -14.73
CA ILE A 161 1.66 -9.41 -14.06
C ILE A 161 2.00 -10.27 -12.85
N GLU A 162 2.95 -11.20 -12.95
CA GLU A 162 3.41 -12.00 -11.82
C GLU A 162 3.85 -11.12 -10.65
N ASN A 163 4.67 -10.10 -10.90
CA ASN A 163 5.12 -9.15 -9.88
C ASN A 163 3.96 -8.34 -9.30
N ALA A 164 3.02 -7.89 -10.12
CA ALA A 164 1.83 -7.19 -9.63
C ALA A 164 1.02 -8.08 -8.68
N ARG A 165 0.92 -9.38 -8.93
CA ARG A 165 0.15 -10.30 -8.07
C ARG A 165 0.83 -10.58 -6.72
N LEU A 166 2.13 -10.29 -6.57
CA LEU A 166 2.89 -10.52 -5.33
C LEU A 166 2.49 -9.59 -4.18
N PHE A 167 1.91 -8.42 -4.47
CA PHE A 167 1.42 -7.51 -3.43
C PHE A 167 0.31 -8.16 -2.60
N TYR A 168 0.17 -7.69 -1.37
CA TYR A 168 -1.03 -7.86 -0.55
C TYR A 168 -1.95 -6.65 -0.77
N TYR A 169 -3.25 -6.85 -0.62
CA TYR A 169 -4.27 -5.86 -0.93
C TYR A 169 -5.22 -5.76 0.27
N ASP A 170 -5.28 -4.62 0.95
CA ASP A 170 -6.36 -4.41 1.91
C ASP A 170 -7.65 -3.95 1.23
N LEU A 171 -8.77 -4.23 1.87
CA LEU A 171 -10.11 -3.87 1.38
C LEU A 171 -10.64 -2.55 1.95
N ALA A 172 -9.77 -1.68 2.48
CA ALA A 172 -10.23 -0.42 3.04
C ALA A 172 -10.86 0.46 1.95
N LEU A 173 -12.15 0.75 2.13
CA LEU A 173 -12.97 1.54 1.19
C LEU A 173 -13.06 0.94 -0.22
N VAL A 174 -12.97 -0.39 -0.33
CA VAL A 174 -13.08 -1.11 -1.60
C VAL A 174 -14.49 -1.63 -1.80
N ASP A 175 -15.06 -1.35 -2.97
CA ASP A 175 -16.36 -1.89 -3.39
C ASP A 175 -16.34 -3.44 -3.41
N SER A 176 -17.27 -4.05 -2.67
CA SER A 176 -17.33 -5.51 -2.59
C SER A 176 -18.09 -6.17 -3.74
N THR A 177 -18.85 -5.40 -4.53
CA THR A 177 -19.70 -5.94 -5.61
C THR A 177 -18.91 -6.19 -6.89
N PHE A 178 -18.03 -5.26 -7.27
CA PHE A 178 -17.29 -5.29 -8.54
C PHE A 178 -15.79 -5.41 -8.33
N ALA A 179 -15.22 -4.65 -7.38
CA ALA A 179 -13.76 -4.64 -7.19
C ALA A 179 -13.25 -5.90 -6.46
N LEU A 180 -13.94 -6.39 -5.43
CA LEU A 180 -13.55 -7.60 -4.71
C LEU A 180 -13.52 -8.87 -5.61
N PRO A 181 -14.53 -9.15 -6.46
CA PRO A 181 -14.45 -10.27 -7.40
C PRO A 181 -13.30 -10.17 -8.42
N LEU A 182 -12.93 -8.95 -8.82
CA LEU A 182 -11.74 -8.72 -9.64
C LEU A 182 -10.47 -9.05 -8.85
N LEU A 183 -10.36 -8.56 -7.61
CA LEU A 183 -9.23 -8.83 -6.74
C LEU A 183 -9.04 -10.32 -6.47
N LEU A 184 -10.10 -11.08 -6.22
CA LEU A 184 -10.04 -12.53 -5.99
C LEU A 184 -9.45 -13.29 -7.20
N LYS A 185 -9.68 -12.80 -8.42
CA LYS A 185 -9.10 -13.37 -9.64
C LYS A 185 -7.67 -12.89 -9.89
N PHE A 186 -7.36 -11.68 -9.44
CA PHE A 186 -6.09 -11.01 -9.70
C PHE A 186 -5.01 -11.39 -8.67
N ALA A 187 -5.26 -11.16 -7.38
CA ALA A 187 -4.30 -11.38 -6.31
C ALA A 187 -3.86 -12.85 -6.21
N LEU A 188 -2.72 -13.10 -5.57
CA LEU A 188 -2.36 -14.46 -5.17
C LEU A 188 -3.31 -14.97 -4.07
N PRO A 189 -3.45 -16.30 -3.93
CA PRO A 189 -4.16 -16.87 -2.79
C PRO A 189 -3.64 -16.29 -1.47
N ASP A 190 -4.54 -15.97 -0.56
CA ASP A 190 -4.24 -15.41 0.76
C ASP A 190 -3.63 -13.99 0.79
N HIS A 191 -3.61 -13.27 -0.35
CA HIS A 191 -3.07 -11.91 -0.44
C HIS A 191 -4.12 -10.78 -0.31
N ILE A 192 -5.36 -11.12 0.03
CA ILE A 192 -6.42 -10.14 0.29
C ILE A 192 -6.66 -10.05 1.80
N LEU A 193 -6.65 -8.84 2.32
CA LEU A 193 -6.73 -8.52 3.74
C LEU A 193 -7.93 -7.61 4.01
N PHE A 194 -8.58 -7.78 5.15
CA PHE A 194 -9.50 -6.75 5.63
C PHE A 194 -8.73 -5.49 6.05
N GLY A 195 -9.30 -4.32 5.75
CA GLY A 195 -8.83 -3.01 6.19
C GLY A 195 -10.01 -2.04 6.27
N SER A 196 -9.94 -1.02 7.12
CA SER A 196 -11.05 -0.09 7.37
C SER A 196 -10.77 1.36 7.02
N ASP A 197 -9.50 1.78 6.98
CA ASP A 197 -9.05 3.18 6.90
C ASP A 197 -9.48 4.07 8.10
N PHE A 198 -9.85 3.46 9.23
CA PHE A 198 -10.07 4.21 10.47
C PHE A 198 -8.72 4.71 11.04
N PRO A 199 -8.61 5.97 11.52
CA PRO A 199 -9.66 6.97 11.69
C PRO A 199 -9.72 8.03 10.57
N TYR A 200 -9.10 7.80 9.41
CA TYR A 200 -9.09 8.77 8.30
C TYR A 200 -10.44 8.82 7.58
N ALA A 201 -11.05 7.67 7.34
CA ALA A 201 -12.41 7.57 6.84
C ALA A 201 -13.43 7.87 7.95
N PRO A 202 -14.53 8.60 7.65
CA PRO A 202 -15.62 8.79 8.60
C PRO A 202 -16.20 7.44 9.06
N GLU A 203 -16.57 7.33 10.34
CA GLU A 203 -17.08 6.08 10.92
C GLU A 203 -18.27 5.49 10.14
N ALA A 204 -19.19 6.33 9.67
CA ALA A 204 -20.33 5.89 8.86
C ALA A 204 -19.87 5.24 7.54
N THR A 205 -18.85 5.80 6.90
CA THR A 205 -18.24 5.24 5.68
C THR A 205 -17.56 3.90 5.98
N VAL A 206 -16.77 3.84 7.06
CA VAL A 206 -16.11 2.60 7.50
C VAL A 206 -17.14 1.47 7.73
N ARG A 207 -18.24 1.78 8.41
CA ARG A 207 -19.31 0.82 8.70
C ARG A 207 -19.96 0.30 7.42
N GLU A 208 -20.19 1.18 6.44
CA GLU A 208 -20.80 0.79 5.17
C GLU A 208 -19.92 -0.20 4.40
N PHE A 209 -18.65 0.15 4.15
CA PHE A 209 -17.73 -0.75 3.45
C PHE A 209 -17.46 -2.05 4.22
N SER A 210 -17.39 -1.99 5.56
CA SER A 210 -17.22 -3.20 6.38
C SER A 210 -18.45 -4.13 6.28
N ARG A 211 -19.65 -3.56 6.21
CA ARG A 211 -20.90 -4.30 6.01
C ARG A 211 -20.91 -4.96 4.63
N GLU A 212 -20.52 -4.24 3.58
CA GLU A 212 -20.40 -4.79 2.23
C GLU A 212 -19.43 -5.97 2.16
N VAL A 213 -18.25 -5.86 2.80
CA VAL A 213 -17.30 -6.98 2.86
C VAL A 213 -17.93 -8.18 3.57
N GLY A 214 -18.69 -7.97 4.66
CA GLY A 214 -19.37 -9.03 5.40
C GLY A 214 -20.54 -9.69 4.64
N GLU A 215 -21.17 -8.97 3.72
CA GLU A 215 -22.28 -9.45 2.88
C GLU A 215 -21.82 -9.98 1.51
N ALA A 216 -20.53 -9.84 1.18
CA ALA A 216 -19.96 -10.28 -0.09
C ALA A 216 -20.20 -11.78 -0.34
N GLU A 217 -20.41 -12.13 -1.62
CA GLU A 217 -20.61 -13.49 -2.12
C GLU A 217 -19.32 -14.34 -2.02
N LEU A 218 -18.91 -14.65 -0.80
CA LEU A 218 -17.74 -15.45 -0.46
C LEU A 218 -18.16 -16.71 0.29
N SER A 219 -17.38 -17.77 0.14
CA SER A 219 -17.48 -18.92 1.03
C SER A 219 -17.13 -18.52 2.47
N LYS A 220 -17.61 -19.30 3.45
CA LYS A 220 -17.24 -19.11 4.85
C LYS A 220 -15.72 -19.09 5.06
N GLN A 221 -14.99 -19.93 4.33
CA GLN A 221 -13.53 -20.02 4.43
C GLN A 221 -12.84 -18.76 3.88
N GLU A 222 -13.34 -18.20 2.78
CA GLU A 222 -12.82 -16.94 2.22
C GLU A 222 -13.05 -15.78 3.18
N HIS A 223 -14.25 -15.69 3.78
CA HIS A 223 -14.55 -14.73 4.85
C HIS A 223 -13.56 -14.83 6.01
N GLU A 224 -13.34 -16.04 6.55
CA GLU A 224 -12.41 -16.27 7.65
C GLU A 224 -10.96 -15.88 7.29
N LYS A 225 -10.53 -16.18 6.05
CA LYS A 225 -9.21 -15.82 5.54
C LYS A 225 -9.05 -14.30 5.42
N ILE A 226 -9.96 -13.63 4.73
CA ILE A 226 -9.88 -12.18 4.47
C ILE A 226 -9.99 -11.39 5.78
N ASN A 227 -10.96 -11.73 6.64
CA ASN A 227 -11.21 -10.99 7.86
C ASN A 227 -10.13 -11.18 8.94
N ARG A 228 -9.35 -12.27 8.88
CA ARG A 228 -8.33 -12.54 9.89
C ARG A 228 -7.19 -13.46 9.43
N GLY A 229 -7.52 -14.60 8.84
CA GLY A 229 -6.56 -15.69 8.63
C GLY A 229 -5.33 -15.31 7.78
N ASN A 230 -5.50 -14.45 6.79
CA ASN A 230 -4.41 -13.97 5.94
C ASN A 230 -3.51 -12.99 6.70
N ALA A 231 -4.08 -12.08 7.49
CA ALA A 231 -3.33 -11.15 8.32
C ALA A 231 -2.46 -11.89 9.37
N LEU A 232 -2.96 -12.97 9.95
CA LEU A 232 -2.18 -13.77 10.92
C LEU A 232 -0.94 -14.43 10.32
N LYS A 233 -0.92 -14.69 9.00
CA LYS A 233 0.28 -15.19 8.32
C LYS A 233 1.36 -14.11 8.21
N LEU A 234 0.95 -12.84 8.14
CA LEU A 234 1.85 -11.68 8.13
C LEU A 234 2.28 -11.28 9.54
N PHE A 235 1.37 -11.42 10.50
CA PHE A 235 1.53 -10.97 11.88
C PHE A 235 1.37 -12.13 12.86
N PRO A 236 2.30 -13.11 12.87
CA PRO A 236 2.15 -14.34 13.64
C PRO A 236 2.02 -14.10 15.15
N ARG A 237 2.57 -13.01 15.67
CA ARG A 237 2.46 -12.60 17.08
C ARG A 237 1.01 -12.37 17.54
N LEU A 238 0.10 -12.06 16.61
CA LEU A 238 -1.33 -11.84 16.89
C LEU A 238 -2.17 -13.13 16.82
N SER A 239 -1.52 -14.28 16.61
CA SER A 239 -2.19 -15.58 16.50
C SER A 239 -2.51 -16.23 17.85
N SER A 240 -1.92 -15.72 18.94
CA SER A 240 -2.10 -16.22 20.32
C SER A 240 -3.23 -15.53 21.06
#